data_AF-A0A7W1LU76-F1
#
_entry.id   AF-A0A7W1LU76-F1
#
_cell.length_a   1.000
_cell.length_b   1.000
_cell.length_c   1.000
_cell.angle_alpha   90.00
_cell.angle_beta   90.00
_cell.angle_gamma   90.00
#
_symmetry.space_group_name_H-M   'P 1'
#
loop_
_entity.id
_entity.type
_entity.pdbx_description
1 polymer ?
#
loop_
_entity_poly.entity_id
_entity_poly.type
_entity_poly.pdbx_seq_one_letter_code
_entity_poly.pdbx_strand_id
1 'polypeptide(L)'
;NPIGRADPLETASLLVAAAHVSPDLAYELVSDGGRQVLGRRRVAIEPGSPADLVAFRASSMREAIAMAPGDRRVFRHGVELD
;
A
#
# COMPACT_ATOMS: atom_id res chain seq x y z
N ASN A 1 -10.61 -7.72 -16.43
CA ASN A 1 -11.24 -6.38 -16.38
C ASN A 1 -10.25 -5.38 -16.97
N PRO A 2 -10.57 -4.63 -18.03
CA PRO A 2 -9.66 -3.65 -18.64
C PRO A 2 -9.56 -2.32 -17.86
N ILE A 3 -10.38 -2.10 -16.84
CA ILE A 3 -10.41 -0.86 -16.06
C ILE A 3 -9.62 -1.01 -14.76
N GLY A 4 -8.77 -0.01 -14.47
CA GLY A 4 -8.02 0.12 -13.21
C GLY A 4 -6.57 0.54 -13.45
N ARG A 5 -5.95 1.19 -12.47
CA ARG A 5 -4.53 1.63 -12.52
C ARG A 5 -3.56 0.60 -11.96
N ALA A 6 -4.07 -0.55 -11.51
CA ALA A 6 -3.32 -1.56 -10.76
C ALA A 6 -2.62 -0.98 -9.51
N ASP A 7 -3.15 0.11 -8.96
CA ASP A 7 -2.62 0.76 -7.76
C ASP A 7 -3.32 0.21 -6.50
N PRO A 8 -2.58 -0.34 -5.52
CA PRO A 8 -3.13 -0.73 -4.24
C PRO A 8 -3.88 0.40 -3.51
N LEU A 9 -3.44 1.66 -3.60
CA LEU A 9 -4.12 2.78 -2.94
C LEU A 9 -5.44 3.15 -3.61
N GLU A 10 -5.54 2.97 -4.93
CA GLU A 10 -6.83 3.06 -5.65
C GLU A 10 -7.78 1.93 -5.18
N THR A 11 -7.26 0.72 -5.02
CA THR A 11 -8.07 -0.39 -4.49
C THR A 11 -8.53 -0.13 -3.05
N ALA A 12 -7.65 0.42 -2.20
CA ALA A 12 -8.00 0.80 -0.84
C ALA A 12 -9.07 1.89 -0.81
N SER A 13 -9.01 2.89 -1.69
CA SER A 13 -10.04 3.95 -1.75
C SER A 13 -11.40 3.38 -2.17
N LEU A 14 -11.42 2.40 -3.08
CA LEU A 14 -12.65 1.67 -3.45
C LEU A 14 -13.19 0.83 -2.28
N LEU A 15 -12.34 0.18 -1.49
CA LEU A 15 -12.77 -0.52 -0.27
C LEU A 15 -13.42 0.43 0.74
N VAL A 16 -12.86 1.64 0.91
CA VAL A 16 -13.44 2.66 1.77
C VAL A 16 -14.79 3.14 1.21
N ALA A 17 -14.84 3.52 -0.06
CA ALA A 17 -16.01 4.16 -0.66
C ALA A 17 -17.17 3.18 -0.94
N ALA A 18 -16.88 1.98 -1.42
CA ALA A 18 -17.89 1.01 -1.81
C ALA A 18 -18.20 -0.01 -0.71
N ALA A 19 -17.17 -0.49 0.00
CA ALA A 19 -17.33 -1.51 1.04
C ALA A 19 -17.39 -0.93 2.47
N HIS A 20 -17.29 0.40 2.63
CA HIS A 20 -17.38 1.11 3.92
C HIS A 20 -16.37 0.60 4.96
N VAL A 21 -15.22 0.09 4.49
CA VAL A 21 -14.12 -0.36 5.34
C VAL A 21 -13.37 0.87 5.86
N SER A 22 -12.84 0.82 7.10
CA SER A 22 -12.03 1.92 7.63
C SER A 22 -10.73 2.09 6.80
N PRO A 23 -10.16 3.30 6.71
CA PRO A 23 -8.92 3.51 5.95
C PRO A 23 -7.76 2.61 6.38
N ASP A 24 -7.60 2.39 7.69
CA ASP A 24 -6.52 1.55 8.22
C ASP A 24 -6.70 0.08 7.80
N LEU A 25 -7.93 -0.45 7.89
CA LEU A 25 -8.22 -1.81 7.44
C LEU A 25 -8.15 -1.93 5.91
N ALA A 26 -8.56 -0.90 5.17
CA ALA A 26 -8.44 -0.87 3.72
C ALA A 26 -6.97 -0.95 3.28
N TYR A 27 -6.07 -0.19 3.92
CA TYR A 27 -4.63 -0.29 3.67
C TYR A 27 -4.08 -1.67 4.04
N GLU A 28 -4.45 -2.19 5.20
CA GLU A 28 -4.05 -3.53 5.67
C GLU A 28 -4.42 -4.62 4.64
N LEU A 29 -5.64 -4.58 4.10
CA LEU A 29 -6.11 -5.55 3.10
C LEU A 29 -5.31 -5.53 1.78
N VAL A 30 -4.83 -4.35 1.36
CA VAL A 30 -4.04 -4.20 0.11
C VAL A 30 -2.52 -4.26 0.33
N SER A 31 -2.06 -4.44 1.57
CA SER A 31 -0.65 -4.53 1.92
C SER A 31 -0.33 -5.89 2.57
N ASP A 32 -0.24 -5.93 3.90
CA ASP A 32 0.12 -7.13 4.67
C ASP A 32 -0.94 -8.24 4.56
N GLY A 33 -2.22 -7.90 4.42
CA GLY A 33 -3.29 -8.84 4.15
C GLY A 33 -3.06 -9.62 2.84
N GLY A 34 -2.60 -8.94 1.79
CA GLY A 34 -2.20 -9.58 0.53
C GLY A 34 -1.01 -10.53 0.71
N ARG A 35 -0.03 -10.16 1.54
CA ARG A 35 1.10 -11.04 1.88
C ARG A 35 0.63 -12.29 2.60
N GLN A 36 -0.27 -12.15 3.58
CA GLN A 36 -0.83 -13.27 4.33
C GLN A 36 -1.57 -14.27 3.43
N VAL A 37 -2.42 -13.78 2.51
CA VAL A 37 -3.12 -14.62 1.53
C VAL A 37 -2.13 -15.41 0.66
N LEU A 38 -0.99 -14.81 0.32
CA LEU A 38 0.08 -15.44 -0.47
C LEU A 38 1.04 -16.32 0.36
N GLY A 39 0.74 -16.58 1.63
CA GLY A 39 1.61 -17.36 2.52
C GLY A 39 2.96 -16.69 2.80
N ARG A 40 3.05 -15.37 2.64
CA ARG A 40 4.25 -14.57 2.94
C ARG A 40 4.18 -14.03 4.36
N ARG A 41 5.33 -13.94 5.01
CA ARG A 41 5.46 -13.29 6.31
C ARG A 41 5.08 -11.81 6.19
N ARG A 42 4.36 -11.30 7.19
CA ARG A 42 4.17 -9.86 7.41
C ARG A 42 5.52 -9.14 7.46
N VAL A 43 5.52 -7.88 7.06
CA VAL A 43 6.70 -7.02 7.13
C VAL A 43 6.34 -5.74 7.87
N ALA A 44 7.25 -5.29 8.71
CA ALA A 44 7.11 -4.05 9.47
C ALA A 44 8.26 -3.10 9.15
N ILE A 45 8.05 -1.81 9.41
CA ILE A 45 9.09 -0.80 9.28
C ILE A 45 9.95 -0.83 10.55
N GLU A 46 10.82 -1.84 10.64
CA GLU A 46 11.66 -2.07 11.82
C GLU A 46 13.01 -2.75 11.45
N PRO A 47 14.06 -2.59 12.26
CA PRO A 47 15.34 -3.26 12.04
C PRO A 47 15.17 -4.79 11.92
N GLY A 48 15.79 -5.37 10.89
CA GLY A 48 15.72 -6.81 10.59
C GLY A 48 14.64 -7.18 9.58
N SER A 49 13.68 -6.29 9.27
CA SER A 49 12.76 -6.47 8.14
C SER A 49 13.44 -6.21 6.80
N PRO A 50 12.96 -6.80 5.69
CA PRO A 50 13.45 -6.46 4.35
C PRO A 50 13.31 -4.96 4.07
N ALA A 51 14.33 -4.37 3.44
CA ALA A 51 14.31 -2.97 3.01
C ALA A 51 13.51 -2.80 1.70
N ASP A 52 12.29 -3.33 1.68
CA ASP A 52 11.32 -3.19 0.60
C ASP A 52 10.26 -2.16 1.03
N LEU A 53 10.34 -0.95 0.49
CA LEU A 53 9.61 0.22 0.98
C LEU A 53 8.94 0.97 -0.15
N VAL A 54 7.80 1.60 0.15
CA VAL A 54 7.18 2.60 -0.72
C VAL A 54 6.97 3.86 0.09
N ALA A 55 7.52 4.98 -0.36
CA ALA A 55 7.35 6.28 0.27
C ALA A 55 6.35 7.12 -0.56
N PHE A 56 5.33 7.61 0.11
CA PHE A 56 4.29 8.45 -0.48
C PHE A 56 4.44 9.90 0.00
N ARG A 57 4.16 10.86 -0.88
CA ARG A 57 4.04 12.27 -0.50
C ARG A 57 2.65 12.53 0.08
N ALA A 58 2.48 12.22 1.37
CA ALA A 58 1.25 12.46 2.13
C ALA A 58 1.58 12.65 3.61
N SER A 59 0.74 13.39 4.34
CA SER A 59 0.86 13.59 5.79
C SER A 59 0.10 12.56 6.62
N SER A 60 -0.70 11.69 5.98
CA SER A 60 -1.43 10.62 6.66
C SER A 60 -1.77 9.45 5.72
N MET A 61 -2.05 8.28 6.30
CA MET A 61 -2.54 7.13 5.53
C MET A 61 -3.86 7.43 4.82
N ARG A 62 -4.77 8.15 5.50
CA ARG A 62 -6.05 8.57 4.90
C ARG A 62 -5.85 9.45 3.67
N GLU A 63 -4.94 10.41 3.73
CA GLU A 63 -4.61 11.26 2.59
C GLU A 63 -3.96 10.45 1.46
N ALA A 64 -3.02 9.55 1.79
CA ALA A 64 -2.39 8.68 0.80
C ALA A 64 -3.44 7.84 0.04
N ILE A 65 -4.38 7.21 0.76
CA ILE A 65 -5.48 6.45 0.17
C ILE A 65 -6.38 7.34 -0.70
N ALA A 66 -6.73 8.54 -0.21
CA ALA A 66 -7.64 9.43 -0.93
C ALA A 66 -7.02 9.98 -2.23
N MET A 67 -5.73 10.30 -2.20
CA MET A 67 -5.05 10.97 -3.31
C MET A 67 -4.32 10.02 -4.25
N ALA A 68 -3.93 8.83 -3.77
CA ALA A 68 -3.11 7.85 -4.47
C ALA A 68 -1.96 8.51 -5.27
N PRO A 69 -1.06 9.28 -4.59
CA PRO A 69 -0.06 10.09 -5.27
C PRO A 69 0.85 9.24 -6.15
N GLY A 70 1.03 9.67 -7.39
CA GLY A 70 1.83 8.95 -8.39
C GLY A 70 3.34 9.13 -8.22
N ASP A 71 3.79 10.21 -7.58
CA ASP A 71 5.18 10.55 -7.30
C ASP A 71 5.76 9.77 -6.10
N ARG A 72 5.49 8.46 -6.05
CA ARG A 72 5.98 7.56 -5.00
C ARG A 72 7.42 7.14 -5.29
N ARG A 73 8.22 7.00 -4.24
CA ARG A 73 9.56 6.40 -4.33
C ARG A 73 9.49 4.94 -3.90
N VAL A 74 10.04 4.03 -4.69
CA VAL A 74 9.98 2.59 -4.43
C VAL A 74 11.38 2.08 -4.17
N PHE A 75 11.55 1.32 -3.10
CA PHE A 75 12.80 0.70 -2.73
C PHE A 75 12.62 -0.81 -2.69
N ARG A 76 13.60 -1.54 -3.24
CA ARG A 76 13.68 -2.99 -3.15
C ARG A 76 15.06 -3.39 -2.68
N HIS A 77 15.13 -4.18 -1.62
CA HIS A 77 16.39 -4.57 -0.97
C HIS A 77 17.31 -3.37 -0.66
N GLY A 78 16.74 -2.23 -0.29
CA GLY A 78 17.46 -1.01 0.03
C GLY A 78 17.94 -0.18 -1.17
N VAL A 79 17.60 -0.60 -2.40
CA VAL A 79 17.91 0.13 -3.63
C VAL A 79 16.65 0.82 -4.13
N GLU A 80 16.73 2.12 -4.39
CA GLU A 80 15.64 2.86 -5.04
C GLU A 80 15.50 2.39 -6.49
N LEU A 81 14.25 2.14 -6.91
CA LEU A 81 13.92 1.80 -8.29
C LEU A 81 13.59 3.08 -9.05
N ASP A 82 14.12 3.19 -10.27
CA ASP A 82 13.83 4.26 -11.22
C ASP A 82 12.37 4.21 -11.73
#